data_AF-A0A3Q9RK68-F1
#
_entry.id   AF-A0A3Q9RK68-F1
#
_cell.length_a   1.000
_cell.length_b   1.000
_cell.length_c   1.000
_cell.angle_alpha   90.00
_cell.angle_beta   90.00
_cell.angle_gamma   90.00
#
_symmetry.space_group_name_H-M   'P 1'
#
loop_
_entity.id
_entity.type
_entity.pdbx_description
1 polymer ?
#
loop_
_entity_poly.entity_id
_entity_poly.type
_entity_poly.pdbx_seq_one_letter_code
_entity_poly.pdbx_strand_id
1 'polypeptide(L)' 'MTLTEYNARYEYIIHSNISDRQKALKLADLMTDMEGQLGNEIGEHQNKEVNALYRKVSLLSNLL' A
#
# COMPACT_ATOMS: atom_id res chain seq x y z
N MET A 1 -7.70 -7.83 0.43
CA MET A 1 -7.12 -7.68 1.79
C MET A 1 -7.98 -6.72 2.57
N THR A 2 -7.97 -6.80 3.89
CA THR A 2 -8.53 -5.76 4.77
C THR A 2 -7.53 -4.60 4.91
N LEU A 3 -7.99 -3.44 5.38
CA LEU A 3 -7.09 -2.31 5.70
C LEU A 3 -5.97 -2.73 6.66
N THR A 4 -6.29 -3.55 7.66
CA THR A 4 -5.32 -4.05 8.65
C THR A 4 -4.22 -4.87 7.98
N GLU A 5 -4.56 -5.73 7.02
CA GLU A 5 -3.60 -6.54 6.27
C GLU A 5 -2.71 -5.66 5.38
N TYR A 6 -3.29 -4.68 4.70
CA TYR A 6 -2.52 -3.71 3.91
C TYR A 6 -1.54 -2.91 4.76
N ASN A 7 -1.97 -2.42 5.93
CA ASN A 7 -1.11 -1.70 6.87
C ASN A 7 0.01 -2.60 7.40
N ALA A 8 -0.28 -3.83 7.80
CA ALA A 8 0.74 -4.76 8.29
C ALA A 8 1.82 -5.03 7.23
N ARG A 9 1.40 -5.19 5.97
CA ARG A 9 2.31 -5.42 4.84
C ARG A 9 3.15 -4.18 4.51
N TYR A 10 2.56 -2.99 4.56
CA TYR A 10 3.27 -1.73 4.46
C TYR A 10 4.36 -1.60 5.56
N GLU A 11 3.98 -1.74 6.84
CA GLU A 11 4.92 -1.60 7.97
C GLU A 11 6.05 -2.62 7.89
N TYR A 12 5.75 -3.85 7.48
CA TYR A 12 6.78 -4.87 7.23
C TYR A 12 7.79 -4.43 6.17
N ILE A 13 7.33 -3.87 5.03
CA ILE A 13 8.23 -3.42 3.96
C ILE A 13 9.13 -2.29 4.48
N ILE A 14 8.56 -1.30 5.18
CA ILE A 14 9.32 -0.12 5.63
C ILE A 14 10.38 -0.49 6.68
N HIS A 15 10.03 -1.36 7.61
CA HIS A 15 10.91 -1.80 8.69
C HIS A 15 11.83 -2.97 8.32
N SER A 16 11.67 -3.56 7.14
CA SER A 16 12.56 -4.62 6.67
C SER A 16 13.97 -4.12 6.37
N ASN A 17 14.97 -4.98 6.58
CA ASN A 17 16.37 -4.70 6.32
C ASN A 17 16.78 -4.98 4.86
N ILE A 18 15.89 -4.69 3.91
CA ILE A 18 16.16 -4.83 2.47
C ILE A 18 16.55 -3.47 1.87
N SER A 19 17.15 -3.48 0.67
CA SER A 19 17.53 -2.23 -0.01
C SER A 19 16.33 -1.37 -0.36
N ASP A 20 16.52 -0.05 -0.45
CA ASP A 20 15.47 0.90 -0.81
C ASP A 20 14.85 0.57 -2.17
N ARG A 21 15.66 0.14 -3.14
CA ARG A 21 15.17 -0.38 -4.43
C ARG A 21 14.20 -1.56 -4.26
N GLN A 22 14.51 -2.51 -3.36
CA GLN A 22 13.62 -3.63 -3.09
C GLN A 22 12.36 -3.20 -2.33
N LYS A 23 12.46 -2.19 -1.45
CA LYS A 23 11.28 -1.59 -0.79
C LYS A 23 10.38 -0.93 -1.82
N ALA A 24 10.91 -0.10 -2.72
CA ALA A 24 10.15 0.55 -3.79
C ALA A 24 9.39 -0.47 -4.65
N LEU A 25 10.04 -1.55 -5.10
CA LEU A 25 9.38 -2.62 -5.85
C LEU A 25 8.23 -3.27 -5.07
N LYS A 26 8.45 -3.60 -3.79
CA LYS A 26 7.39 -4.20 -2.96
C LYS A 26 6.24 -3.23 -2.64
N LEU A 27 6.53 -1.94 -2.53
CA LEU A 27 5.52 -0.90 -2.35
C LEU A 27 4.69 -0.72 -3.63
N ALA A 28 5.31 -0.81 -4.80
CA ALA A 28 4.60 -0.81 -6.08
C ALA A 28 3.66 -2.01 -6.21
N ASP A 29 4.12 -3.22 -5.86
CA ASP A 29 3.26 -4.41 -5.83
C ASP A 29 2.06 -4.22 -4.87
N LEU A 30 2.32 -3.65 -3.69
CA LEU A 30 1.28 -3.35 -2.70
C LEU A 30 0.26 -2.32 -3.22
N MET A 31 0.69 -1.33 -4.00
CA MET A 31 -0.18 -0.37 -4.65
C MET A 31 -1.11 -1.05 -5.67
N THR A 32 -0.58 -1.93 -6.52
CA THR A 32 -1.40 -2.68 -7.49
C THR A 32 -2.46 -3.53 -6.78
N ASP A 33 -2.11 -4.16 -5.66
CA ASP A 33 -3.07 -4.91 -4.84
C ASP A 33 -4.18 -4.00 -4.26
N MET A 34 -3.89 -2.75 -3.94
CA MET A 34 -4.87 -1.77 -3.42
C MET A 34 -5.77 -1.22 -4.54
N GLU A 35 -5.22 -0.95 -5.72
CA GLU A 35 -5.98 -0.47 -6.89
C GLU A 35 -7.08 -1.44 -7.30
N GLY A 36 -6.81 -2.74 -7.22
CA GLY A 36 -7.81 -3.78 -7.47
C GLY A 36 -9.00 -3.75 -6.50
N GLN A 37 -8.83 -3.18 -5.30
CA GLN A 37 -9.94 -2.96 -4.36
C GLN A 37 -10.62 -1.61 -4.57
N LEU A 38 -9.87 -0.55 -4.88
CA LEU A 38 -10.47 0.77 -5.17
C LEU A 38 -11.38 0.74 -6.40
N GLY A 39 -11.10 -0.13 -7.37
CA GLY A 39 -11.94 -0.34 -8.56
C GLY A 39 -13.18 -1.19 -8.33
N ASN A 40 -13.29 -1.90 -7.18
CA ASN A 40 -14.47 -2.69 -6.82
C ASN A 40 -15.31 -1.90 -5.81
N GLU A 41 -16.63 -1.79 -6.03
CA GLU A 41 -17.58 -0.97 -5.25
C GLU A 41 -17.86 -1.47 -3.81
N ILE A 42 -16.85 -1.95 -3.08
CA ILE A 42 -17.00 -2.42 -1.70
C ILE A 42 -16.93 -1.19 -0.78
N GLY A 43 -18.09 -0.59 -0.51
CA GLY A 43 -18.35 0.35 0.60
C GLY A 43 -17.51 1.63 0.66
N GLU A 44 -18.15 2.80 0.50
CA GLU A 44 -17.48 4.12 0.50
C GLU A 44 -16.50 4.37 1.66
N HIS A 45 -16.78 3.86 2.87
CA HIS A 45 -15.91 4.05 4.02
C HIS A 45 -14.61 3.24 3.94
N GLN A 46 -14.68 1.99 3.49
CA GLN A 46 -13.51 1.11 3.39
C GLN A 46 -12.56 1.60 2.28
N ASN A 47 -13.14 2.11 1.19
CA ASN A 47 -12.37 2.75 0.12
C ASN A 47 -11.66 4.03 0.57
N LYS A 48 -12.20 4.82 1.51
CA LYS A 48 -11.53 6.05 1.98
C LYS A 48 -10.22 5.76 2.71
N GLU A 49 -10.20 4.78 3.61
CA GLU A 49 -9.02 4.44 4.39
C GLU A 49 -7.94 3.75 3.54
N VAL A 50 -8.36 2.85 2.64
CA VAL A 50 -7.45 2.21 1.68
C VAL A 50 -6.86 3.26 0.72
N ASN A 51 -7.64 4.24 0.26
CA ASN A 51 -7.14 5.33 -0.59
C ASN A 51 -6.14 6.23 0.16
N ALA A 52 -6.40 6.53 1.44
CA ALA A 52 -5.46 7.29 2.26
C ALA A 52 -4.11 6.55 2.40
N LEU A 53 -4.16 5.24 2.64
CA LEU A 53 -2.97 4.40 2.70
C LEU A 53 -2.26 4.32 1.34
N TYR A 54 -3.00 4.10 0.25
CA TYR A 54 -2.46 4.09 -1.11
C TYR A 54 -1.66 5.36 -1.44
N ARG A 55 -2.18 6.54 -1.08
CA ARG A 55 -1.46 7.82 -1.26
C ARG A 55 -0.16 7.88 -0.45
N LYS A 56 -0.14 7.36 0.78
CA LYS A 56 1.06 7.28 1.62
C LYS A 56 2.11 6.37 0.98
N VAL A 57 1.70 5.19 0.50
CA VAL A 57 2.58 4.23 -0.20
C VAL A 57 3.15 4.86 -1.47
N SER A 58 2.30 5.49 -2.28
CA SER A 58 2.69 6.15 -3.53
C SER A 58 3.73 7.25 -3.32
N LEU A 59 3.55 8.10 -2.31
CA LEU A 59 4.54 9.14 -1.99
C LEU A 59 5.89 8.55 -1.62
N LEU A 60 5.90 7.55 -0.73
CA LEU A 60 7.12 6.95 -0.24
C LEU A 60 7.85 6.16 -1.34
N SER A 61 7.13 5.44 -2.18
CA SER A 61 7.72 4.70 -3.30
C SER A 61 8.44 5.60 -4.31
N ASN A 62 8.06 6.88 -4.42
CA ASN A 62 8.73 7.85 -5.30
C ASN A 62 9.96 8.51 -4.66
N LEU A 63 10.14 8.36 -3.34
CA LEU A 63 11.24 8.97 -2.57
C LEU A 63 12.41 8.01 -2.32
N LEU A 64 12.18 6.70 -2.49
CA LEU A 64 13.16 5.62 -2.34
C LEU A 64 13.86 5.32 -3.68
#